data_AF-A0A6J4RXS6-F1
#
_entry.id   AF-A0A6J4RXS6-F1
#
_cell.length_a   1.000
_cell.length_b   1.000
_cell.length_c   1.000
_cell.angle_alpha   90.00
_cell.angle_beta   90.00
_cell.angle_gamma   90.00
#
_symmetry.space_group_name_H-M   'P 1'
#
loop_
_entity.id
_entity.type
_entity.pdbx_description
1 polymer ?
#
loop_
_entity_poly.entity_id
_entity_poly.type
_entity_poly.pdbx_seq_one_letter_code
_entity_poly.pdbx_strand_id
1 'polypeptide(L)'
;MTWLAVLRADELPARTPTAVEVAGRFVCLVRLEGAVHAFDDACPHRRWPLHEGRLAGNVLTCRAHTWEWDVRTGELLRMRAPECLVTHEAREHDGVVEVRVDPEAPAATERSELWARARAREAQESAA
;
A
#
# COMPACT_ATOMS: atom_id res chain seq x y z
N MET A 1 -4.27 -20.57 0.98
CA MET A 1 -3.96 -19.18 1.37
C MET A 1 -4.49 -18.94 2.78
N THR A 2 -3.61 -18.53 3.69
CA THR A 2 -3.87 -18.45 5.14
C THR A 2 -3.87 -16.99 5.59
N TRP A 3 -4.61 -16.68 6.65
CA TRP A 3 -4.55 -15.38 7.31
C TRP A 3 -3.24 -15.22 8.07
N LEU A 4 -2.53 -14.12 7.84
CA LEU A 4 -1.29 -13.80 8.53
C LEU A 4 -1.54 -12.58 9.42
N ALA A 5 -1.27 -12.72 10.72
CA ALA A 5 -1.29 -11.60 11.66
C ALA A 5 -0.15 -10.63 11.36
N VAL A 6 -0.46 -9.32 11.29
CA VAL A 6 0.53 -8.31 10.87
C VAL A 6 0.78 -7.21 11.91
N LEU A 7 -0.23 -6.81 12.67
CA LEU A 7 -0.11 -5.87 13.79
C LEU A 7 -1.34 -5.95 14.70
N ARG A 8 -1.28 -5.37 15.90
CA ARG A 8 -2.46 -5.22 16.75
C ARG A 8 -3.41 -4.18 16.17
N ALA A 9 -4.71 -4.37 16.34
CA ALA A 9 -5.74 -3.47 15.79
C ALA A 9 -5.59 -2.02 16.23
N ASP A 10 -5.12 -1.79 17.46
CA ASP A 10 -4.88 -0.47 18.05
C ASP A 10 -3.60 0.22 17.55
N GLU A 11 -2.70 -0.53 16.91
CA GLU A 11 -1.50 0.01 16.25
C GLU A 11 -1.78 0.52 14.83
N LEU A 12 -2.96 0.28 14.26
CA LEU A 12 -3.37 0.81 12.95
C LEU A 12 -4.27 2.04 13.12
N PRO A 13 -3.73 3.27 13.00
CA PRO A 13 -4.50 4.47 13.24
C PRO A 13 -5.57 4.65 12.15
N ALA A 14 -6.71 5.18 12.55
CA ALA A 14 -7.77 5.52 11.59
C ALA A 14 -7.23 6.50 10.54
N ARG A 15 -7.53 6.22 9.27
CA ARG A 15 -7.25 7.09 8.12
C ARG A 15 -5.77 7.42 7.91
N THR A 16 -4.86 6.59 8.41
CA THR A 16 -3.41 6.76 8.25
C THR A 16 -2.84 5.56 7.49
N PRO A 17 -2.29 5.75 6.28
CA PRO A 17 -1.58 4.71 5.56
C PRO A 17 -0.41 4.17 6.39
N THR A 18 -0.36 2.85 6.59
CA THR A 18 0.62 2.20 7.46
C THR A 18 1.25 1.02 6.74
N ALA A 19 2.58 0.98 6.62
CA ALA A 19 3.28 -0.13 5.97
C ALA A 19 3.52 -1.28 6.94
N VAL A 20 3.31 -2.51 6.46
CA VAL A 20 3.70 -3.76 7.14
C VAL A 20 4.43 -4.67 6.17
N GLU A 21 5.20 -5.61 6.73
CA GLU A 21 5.81 -6.70 5.96
C GLU A 21 5.04 -7.99 6.24
N VAL A 22 4.60 -8.66 5.17
CA VAL A 22 3.79 -9.89 5.24
C VAL A 22 4.38 -10.90 4.29
N ALA A 23 4.97 -11.98 4.82
CA ALA A 23 5.62 -13.02 4.01
C ALA A 23 6.61 -12.45 2.96
N GLY A 24 7.44 -11.46 3.36
CA GLY A 24 8.42 -10.81 2.48
C GLY A 24 7.85 -9.78 1.49
N ARG A 25 6.56 -9.45 1.59
CA ARG A 25 5.87 -8.45 0.76
C ARG A 25 5.54 -7.20 1.57
N PHE A 26 5.74 -6.01 0.99
CA PHE A 26 5.27 -4.76 1.61
C PHE A 26 3.82 -4.48 1.25
N VAL A 27 3.02 -4.32 2.29
CA VAL A 27 1.60 -4.03 2.18
C VAL A 27 1.33 -2.71 2.90
N CYS A 28 0.64 -1.81 2.23
CA CYS A 28 0.07 -0.62 2.85
C CYS A 28 -1.33 -0.95 3.36
N LEU A 29 -1.56 -0.68 4.65
CA LEU A 29 -2.82 -0.82 5.33
C LEU A 29 -3.47 0.54 5.52
N VAL A 30 -4.79 0.61 5.33
CA VAL A 30 -5.60 1.79 5.62
C VAL A 30 -6.85 1.36 6.37
N ARG A 31 -7.05 1.93 7.56
CA ARG A 31 -8.32 1.81 8.29
C ARG A 31 -9.27 2.93 7.87
N LEU A 32 -10.38 2.59 7.24
CA LEU A 32 -11.40 3.54 6.76
C LEU A 32 -12.79 3.01 7.09
N GLU A 33 -13.62 3.82 7.74
CA GLU A 33 -15.03 3.47 8.06
C GLU A 33 -15.18 2.14 8.82
N GLY A 34 -14.21 1.81 9.66
CA GLY A 34 -14.19 0.57 10.46
C GLY A 34 -13.67 -0.66 9.70
N ALA A 35 -13.44 -0.58 8.40
CA ALA A 35 -12.83 -1.62 7.59
C ALA A 35 -11.31 -1.41 7.46
N VAL A 36 -10.58 -2.50 7.25
CA VAL A 36 -9.16 -2.48 6.90
C VAL A 36 -9.02 -2.80 5.41
N HIS A 37 -8.36 -1.90 4.69
CA HIS A 37 -8.00 -2.09 3.29
C HIS A 37 -6.50 -2.35 3.20
N ALA A 38 -6.11 -3.29 2.34
CA ALA A 38 -4.73 -3.69 2.15
C ALA A 38 -4.39 -3.76 0.65
N PHE A 39 -3.22 -3.28 0.29
CA PHE A 39 -2.69 -3.33 -1.07
C PHE A 39 -1.17 -3.27 -1.04
N ASP A 40 -0.52 -3.62 -2.15
CA ASP A 40 0.93 -3.44 -2.29
C ASP A 40 1.34 -2.01 -1.93
N ASP A 41 2.34 -1.87 -1.06
CA ASP A 41 2.87 -0.54 -0.72
C ASP A 41 3.56 0.11 -1.93
N ALA A 42 4.02 -0.67 -2.90
CA ALA A 42 4.64 -0.14 -4.09
C ALA A 42 3.59 0.40 -5.07
N CYS A 43 3.59 1.73 -5.24
CA CYS A 43 2.77 2.44 -6.23
C CYS A 43 2.85 1.75 -7.61
N PRO A 44 1.71 1.36 -8.22
CA PRO A 44 1.70 0.65 -9.50
C PRO A 44 2.43 1.36 -10.65
N HIS A 45 2.48 2.70 -10.62
CA HIS A 45 3.17 3.51 -11.64
C HIS A 45 4.70 3.37 -11.59
N ARG A 46 5.32 3.74 -10.47
CA ARG A 46 6.81 3.84 -10.35
C ARG A 46 7.37 3.31 -9.03
N ARG A 47 6.57 2.50 -8.33
CA ARG A 47 6.95 1.75 -7.13
C ARG A 47 7.32 2.62 -5.92
N TRP A 48 6.87 3.88 -5.89
CA TRP A 48 6.99 4.72 -4.69
C TRP A 48 6.14 4.14 -3.53
N PRO A 49 6.61 4.18 -2.28
CA PRO A 49 5.83 3.74 -1.12
C PRO A 49 4.53 4.54 -0.95
N LEU A 50 3.40 3.86 -1.02
CA LEU A 50 2.06 4.43 -0.89
C LEU A 50 1.72 4.81 0.55
N HIS A 51 2.33 4.15 1.54
CA HIS A 51 2.18 4.55 2.95
C HIS A 51 2.75 5.96 3.23
N GLU A 52 3.67 6.46 2.39
CA GLU A 52 4.16 7.85 2.46
C GLU A 52 3.23 8.83 1.70
N GLY A 53 2.12 8.34 1.14
CA GLY A 53 1.12 9.13 0.43
C GLY A 53 0.14 9.85 1.36
N ARG A 54 -0.78 10.60 0.76
CA ARG A 54 -1.84 11.34 1.50
C ARG A 54 -3.20 10.69 1.27
N LEU A 55 -3.89 10.31 2.35
CA LEU A 55 -5.28 9.85 2.30
C LEU A 55 -6.25 11.02 2.54
N ALA A 56 -7.18 11.25 1.60
CA ALA A 56 -8.28 12.20 1.74
C ALA A 56 -9.61 11.54 1.36
N GLY A 57 -10.59 11.49 2.27
CA GLY A 57 -11.75 10.62 2.09
C GLY A 57 -11.32 9.15 1.98
N ASN A 58 -11.62 8.54 0.85
CA ASN A 58 -11.21 7.20 0.41
C ASN A 58 -10.11 7.23 -0.67
N VAL A 59 -9.58 8.41 -1.00
CA VAL A 59 -8.62 8.60 -2.08
C VAL A 59 -7.20 8.66 -1.51
N LEU A 60 -6.33 7.75 -1.94
CA LEU A 60 -4.92 7.78 -1.63
C LEU A 60 -4.14 8.41 -2.78
N THR A 61 -3.48 9.54 -2.50
CA THR A 61 -2.60 10.22 -3.44
C THR A 61 -1.15 9.82 -3.19
N CYS A 62 -0.48 9.24 -4.20
CA CYS A 62 0.96 8.99 -4.16
C CYS A 62 1.73 10.32 -4.14
N ARG A 63 2.66 10.49 -3.19
CA ARG A 63 3.42 11.74 -3.03
C ARG A 63 4.34 12.08 -4.20
N ALA A 64 4.82 11.08 -4.95
CA ALA A 64 5.84 11.30 -5.99
C ALA A 64 5.27 11.91 -7.28
N HIS A 65 4.17 11.36 -7.78
CA HIS A 65 3.59 11.79 -9.07
C HIS A 65 2.10 12.11 -8.98
N THR A 66 1.54 12.19 -7.77
CA THR A 66 0.15 12.59 -7.51
C THR A 66 -0.94 11.71 -8.13
N TRP A 67 -0.60 10.48 -8.52
CA TRP A 67 -1.61 9.50 -8.95
C TRP A 67 -2.48 9.12 -7.76
N GLU A 68 -3.75 8.81 -8.05
CA GLU A 68 -4.79 8.67 -7.05
C GLU A 68 -5.61 7.42 -7.26
N TRP A 69 -5.81 6.68 -6.18
CA TRP A 69 -6.59 5.45 -6.16
C TRP A 69 -7.68 5.50 -5.09
N ASP A 70 -8.83 4.88 -5.36
CA ASP A 70 -9.81 4.56 -4.30
C ASP A 70 -9.28 3.37 -3.51
N VAL A 71 -8.99 3.55 -2.22
CA VAL A 71 -8.41 2.48 -1.38
C VAL A 71 -9.38 1.32 -1.14
N ARG A 72 -10.68 1.51 -1.38
CA ARG A 72 -11.70 0.48 -1.17
C ARG A 72 -11.75 -0.51 -2.33
N THR A 73 -11.57 -0.01 -3.55
CA THR A 73 -11.69 -0.79 -4.79
C THR A 73 -10.33 -1.08 -5.43
N GLY A 74 -9.32 -0.26 -5.15
CA GLY A 74 -8.02 -0.27 -5.83
C GLY A 74 -8.02 0.46 -7.16
N GLU A 75 -9.14 1.03 -7.60
CA GLU A 75 -9.27 1.66 -8.92
C GLU A 75 -8.52 2.98 -9.01
N LEU A 76 -7.87 3.19 -10.16
CA LEU A 76 -7.22 4.45 -10.54
C LEU A 76 -8.27 5.49 -10.96
N LEU A 77 -8.26 6.67 -10.37
CA LEU A 77 -9.37 7.62 -10.49
C LEU A 77 -9.20 8.70 -11.56
N ARG A 78 -7.99 9.22 -11.75
CA ARG A 78 -7.76 10.44 -12.57
C ARG A 78 -6.88 10.24 -13.80
N MET A 79 -6.26 9.08 -13.92
CA MET A 79 -5.34 8.77 -15.01
C MET A 79 -5.97 7.75 -15.96
N ARG A 80 -5.74 7.91 -17.26
CA ARG A 80 -6.13 6.92 -18.28
C ARG A 80 -5.04 5.88 -18.43
N ALA A 81 -4.95 5.00 -17.45
CA ALA A 81 -3.93 3.96 -17.42
C ALA A 81 -4.47 2.73 -16.66
N PRO A 82 -3.98 1.51 -16.94
CA PRO A 82 -4.56 0.28 -16.38
C PRO A 82 -4.05 -0.06 -14.96
N GLU A 83 -3.19 0.76 -14.35
CA GLU A 83 -2.46 0.39 -13.13
C GLU A 83 -3.27 0.62 -11.84
N CYS A 84 -4.27 -0.24 -11.63
CA CYS A 84 -4.96 -0.38 -10.34
C CYS A 84 -4.01 -0.88 -9.24
N LEU A 85 -4.39 -0.65 -7.98
CA LEU A 85 -3.71 -1.25 -6.83
C LEU A 85 -3.85 -2.77 -6.87
N VAL A 86 -2.77 -3.47 -6.51
CA VAL A 86 -2.83 -4.89 -6.19
C VAL A 86 -3.37 -5.02 -4.78
N THR A 87 -4.65 -5.35 -4.64
CA THR A 87 -5.34 -5.42 -3.36
C THR A 87 -5.21 -6.80 -2.72
N HIS A 88 -5.23 -6.82 -1.38
CA HIS A 88 -5.21 -8.02 -0.57
C HIS A 88 -6.41 -8.01 0.36
N GLU A 89 -6.91 -9.20 0.70
CA GLU A 89 -7.94 -9.29 1.72
C GLU A 89 -7.34 -8.99 3.09
N ALA A 90 -7.99 -8.11 3.84
CA ALA A 90 -7.61 -7.78 5.20
C ALA A 90 -8.84 -7.75 6.10
N ARG A 91 -8.63 -8.12 7.36
CA ARG A 91 -9.67 -8.08 8.39
C ARG A 91 -9.07 -7.77 9.75
N GLU A 92 -9.91 -7.29 10.63
CA GLU A 92 -9.64 -7.32 12.07
C GLU A 92 -10.31 -8.53 12.68
N HIS A 93 -9.56 -9.34 13.42
CA HIS A 93 -10.03 -10.55 14.08
C HIS A 93 -9.34 -10.66 15.44
N ASP A 94 -10.14 -10.75 16.52
CA ASP A 94 -9.66 -10.84 17.90
C ASP A 94 -8.63 -9.76 18.29
N GLY A 95 -8.85 -8.51 17.84
CA GLY A 95 -7.97 -7.38 18.14
C GLY A 95 -6.65 -7.38 17.37
N VAL A 96 -6.53 -8.19 16.33
CA VAL A 96 -5.36 -8.28 15.45
C VAL A 96 -5.79 -7.98 14.01
N VAL A 97 -4.98 -7.22 13.28
CA VAL A 97 -5.14 -7.09 11.84
C VAL A 97 -4.48 -8.29 11.19
N GLU A 98 -5.25 -8.97 10.35
CA GLU A 98 -4.80 -10.10 9.55
C GLU A 98 -4.90 -9.74 8.07
N VAL A 99 -3.91 -10.16 7.29
CA VAL A 99 -3.89 -10.01 5.83
C VAL A 99 -3.72 -11.37 5.19
N ARG A 100 -4.47 -11.61 4.12
CA ARG A 100 -4.30 -12.77 3.26
C ARG A 100 -3.62 -12.34 1.97
N VAL A 101 -2.34 -12.66 1.86
CA VAL A 101 -1.55 -12.46 0.64
C VAL A 101 -1.43 -13.78 -0.13
N ASP A 102 -1.38 -13.68 -1.46
CA ASP A 102 -0.98 -14.78 -2.32
C ASP A 102 0.57 -14.89 -2.30
N PRO A 103 1.15 -16.00 -1.79
CA PRO A 103 2.60 -16.17 -1.74
C PRO A 103 3.23 -16.40 -3.13
N GLU A 104 2.44 -16.78 -4.14
CA GLU A 104 2.92 -17.03 -5.51
C GLU A 104 2.80 -15.77 -6.39
N ALA A 105 2.03 -14.78 -5.96
CA ALA A 105 1.94 -13.50 -6.66
C ALA A 105 3.27 -12.75 -6.54
N PRO A 106 3.82 -12.20 -7.64
CA PRO A 106 5.11 -11.53 -7.61
C PRO A 106 5.10 -10.40 -6.57
N ALA A 107 5.98 -10.51 -5.56
CA ALA A 107 6.12 -9.53 -4.50
C ALA A 107 6.68 -8.22 -5.07
N ALA A 108 6.10 -7.09 -4.66
CA ALA A 108 6.82 -5.83 -4.66
C ALA A 108 7.95 -5.98 -3.62
N THR A 109 9.15 -6.18 -4.13
CA THR A 109 10.40 -6.63 -3.49
C THR A 109 10.87 -5.83 -2.27
N GLU A 110 11.80 -6.42 -1.53
CA GLU A 110 12.39 -6.07 -0.23
C GLU A 110 12.53 -4.55 0.09
N ARG A 111 12.22 -4.21 1.35
CA ARG A 111 11.98 -2.86 1.88
C ARG A 111 13.13 -1.90 1.58
N SER A 112 14.35 -2.42 1.61
CA SER A 112 15.59 -1.69 1.38
C SER A 112 15.80 -1.33 -0.10
N GLU A 113 15.65 -2.30 -1.01
CA GLU A 113 15.96 -2.09 -2.42
C GLU A 113 14.90 -1.27 -3.14
N LEU A 114 13.62 -1.50 -2.83
CA LEU A 114 12.52 -0.85 -3.51
C LEU A 114 12.49 0.66 -3.17
N TRP A 115 12.74 0.99 -1.90
CA TRP A 115 12.90 2.37 -1.43
C TRP A 115 14.19 3.01 -1.93
N ALA A 116 15.32 2.28 -1.94
CA ALA A 116 16.57 2.78 -2.50
C ALA A 116 16.41 3.12 -3.98
N ARG A 117 15.76 2.25 -4.77
CA ARG A 117 15.48 2.48 -6.19
C ARG A 117 14.48 3.61 -6.41
N ALA A 118 13.45 3.74 -5.58
CA ALA A 118 12.49 4.84 -5.66
C ALA A 118 13.17 6.19 -5.38
N ARG A 119 13.91 6.30 -4.28
CA ARG A 119 14.65 7.52 -3.91
C ARG A 119 15.79 7.85 -4.87
N ALA A 120 16.51 6.85 -5.38
CA ALA A 120 17.56 7.06 -6.39
C ALA A 120 17.00 7.66 -7.68
N ARG A 121 15.76 7.28 -8.08
CA ARG A 121 15.09 7.89 -9.24
C ARG A 121 14.66 9.33 -8.99
N GLU A 122 14.11 9.65 -7.82
CA GLU A 122 13.79 11.05 -7.44
C GLU A 122 15.03 11.95 -7.48
N ALA A 123 16.16 11.44 -6.98
CA ALA A 123 17.44 12.15 -7.02
C ALA A 123 17.95 12.40 -8.46
N GLN A 124 17.66 11.48 -9.40
CA GLN A 124 18.00 11.65 -10.81
C GLN A 124 17.07 12.64 -11.53
N GLU A 125 15.79 12.69 -11.16
CA GLU A 125 14.81 13.59 -11.77
C GLU A 125 14.90 15.02 -11.24
N SER A 126 15.36 15.22 -10.00
CA SER A 126 15.60 16.55 -9.41
C SER A 126 16.91 17.20 -9.88
N ALA A 127 17.75 16.46 -10.61
CA ALA A 127 19.04 16.90 -11.14
C ALA A 127 19.00 17.25 -12.63
N ALA A 128 17.81 17.19 -13.27
CA ALA A 128 17.55 17.57 -14.65
C ALA A 128 16.80 18.91 -14.71
#